data_AF-A0A924W2E7-F1
#
_entry.id   AF-A0A924W2E7-F1
#
_cell.length_a   1.000
_cell.length_b   1.000
_cell.length_c   1.000
_cell.angle_alpha   90.00
_cell.angle_beta   90.00
_cell.angle_gamma   90.00
#
_symmetry.space_group_name_H-M   'P 1'
#
loop_
_entity.id
_entity.type
_entity.pdbx_description
1 polymer ?
#
loop_
_entity_poly.entity_id
_entity_poly.type
_entity_poly.pdbx_seq_one_letter_code
_entity_poly.pdbx_strand_id
1 'polypeptide(L)'
;RDLIRRGPGMDVRGHNSQSGEEGEFTSRVNVGMREGFMRPELLNRIDEVVVFHQLGRENLTGIVDIQLQRLRGRLADRGLLLELSAESKAQIASEGWDPAYGARPLKRVIQQRIENPLASRMLAGEFGTGDTIRVDYQGKSFVFEKHAAVGL
;
A
#
# COMPACT_ATOMS: atom_id res chain seq x y z
N ARG A 1 -12.46 -57.40 -11.40
CA ARG A 1 -12.80 -56.21 -12.22
C ARG A 1 -13.54 -55.28 -11.26
N ASP A 2 -12.80 -54.32 -10.75
CA ASP A 2 -13.07 -53.65 -9.48
C ASP A 2 -14.25 -52.68 -9.51
N LEU A 3 -15.05 -52.76 -8.45
CA LEU A 3 -16.02 -51.76 -8.03
C LEU A 3 -15.27 -50.77 -7.11
N ILE A 4 -15.09 -49.52 -7.54
CA ILE A 4 -14.75 -48.41 -6.63
C ILE A 4 -15.93 -47.44 -6.60
N ARG A 5 -16.57 -47.39 -5.42
CA ARG A 5 -17.65 -46.49 -5.05
C ARG A 5 -17.16 -45.03 -5.05
N ARG A 6 -17.94 -44.15 -5.69
CA ARG A 6 -17.86 -42.69 -5.55
C ARG A 6 -18.09 -42.28 -4.09
N GLY A 7 -17.12 -41.60 -3.49
CA GLY A 7 -17.34 -40.71 -2.34
C GLY A 7 -17.74 -39.30 -2.80
N PRO A 8 -18.36 -38.48 -1.94
CA PRO A 8 -18.87 -37.17 -2.32
C PRO A 8 -17.70 -36.19 -2.49
N GLY A 9 -17.54 -35.67 -3.71
CA GLY A 9 -16.63 -34.58 -4.02
C GLY A 9 -17.14 -33.30 -3.34
N MET A 10 -16.31 -32.80 -2.45
CA MET A 10 -16.37 -31.51 -1.78
C MET A 10 -16.62 -30.39 -2.81
N ASP A 11 -17.71 -29.65 -2.63
CA ASP A 11 -18.06 -28.49 -3.43
C ASP A 11 -17.04 -27.38 -3.17
N VAL A 12 -16.06 -27.23 -4.06
CA VAL A 12 -15.14 -26.10 -4.05
C VAL A 12 -15.96 -24.90 -4.52
N ARG A 13 -16.46 -24.16 -3.55
CA ARG A 13 -17.11 -22.86 -3.73
C ARG A 13 -16.07 -21.87 -4.28
N GLY A 14 -15.90 -21.89 -5.59
CA GLY A 14 -15.10 -20.93 -6.34
C GLY A 14 -15.72 -19.54 -6.18
N HIS A 15 -14.91 -18.60 -5.68
CA HIS A 15 -15.18 -17.18 -5.69
C HIS A 15 -15.40 -16.71 -7.14
N ASN A 16 -16.65 -16.62 -7.59
CA ASN A 16 -17.00 -16.11 -8.92
C ASN A 16 -17.80 -14.80 -8.85
N SER A 17 -17.71 -14.07 -7.74
CA SER A 17 -18.47 -12.82 -7.53
C SER A 17 -17.76 -11.58 -8.09
N GLN A 18 -16.42 -11.57 -8.19
CA GLN A 18 -15.70 -10.35 -8.64
C GLN A 18 -15.82 -10.09 -10.15
N SER A 19 -15.79 -11.13 -10.99
CA SER A 19 -15.76 -10.97 -12.45
C SER A 19 -17.09 -10.48 -13.05
N GLY A 20 -18.22 -10.74 -12.39
CA GLY A 20 -19.53 -10.26 -12.82
C GLY A 20 -19.76 -8.78 -12.52
N GLU A 21 -19.32 -8.32 -11.35
CA GLU A 21 -19.49 -6.93 -10.89
C GLU A 21 -18.63 -5.94 -11.70
N GLU A 22 -17.42 -6.35 -12.09
CA GLU A 22 -16.50 -5.55 -12.91
C GLU A 22 -17.09 -5.23 -14.29
N GLY A 23 -17.68 -6.22 -14.97
CA GLY A 23 -18.29 -6.06 -16.29
C GLY A 23 -19.51 -5.12 -16.26
N GLU A 24 -20.30 -5.19 -15.20
CA GLU A 24 -21.47 -4.34 -15.02
C GLU A 24 -21.09 -2.89 -14.71
N PHE A 25 -20.10 -2.66 -13.84
CA PHE A 25 -19.60 -1.32 -13.54
C PHE A 25 -19.00 -0.64 -14.79
N THR A 26 -18.18 -1.36 -15.54
CA THR A 26 -17.53 -0.86 -16.77
C THR A 26 -18.57 -0.50 -17.83
N SER A 27 -19.62 -1.33 -17.95
CA SER A 27 -20.74 -1.05 -18.85
C SER A 27 -21.48 0.23 -18.47
N ARG A 28 -21.72 0.46 -17.17
CA ARG A 28 -22.36 1.68 -16.67
C ARG A 28 -21.51 2.94 -16.90
N VAL A 29 -20.20 2.84 -16.69
CA VAL A 29 -19.27 3.95 -16.98
C VAL A 29 -19.28 4.27 -18.48
N ASN A 30 -19.23 3.26 -19.35
CA ASN A 30 -19.29 3.45 -20.80
C ASN A 30 -20.59 4.09 -21.29
N VAL A 31 -21.74 3.74 -20.70
CA VAL A 31 -23.02 4.38 -20.99
C VAL A 31 -22.98 5.86 -20.58
N GLY A 32 -22.52 6.18 -19.37
CA GLY A 32 -22.40 7.56 -18.90
C GLY A 32 -21.44 8.42 -19.72
N MET A 33 -20.34 7.84 -20.24
CA MET A 33 -19.41 8.55 -21.13
C MET A 33 -20.03 8.93 -22.48
N ARG A 34 -20.87 8.05 -23.04
CA ARG A 34 -21.58 8.25 -24.31
C ARG A 34 -22.71 9.28 -24.21
N GLU A 35 -23.34 9.40 -23.06
CA GLU A 35 -24.55 10.22 -22.88
C GLU A 35 -24.29 11.69 -22.53
N GLY A 36 -23.08 12.08 -22.09
CA GLY A 36 -22.91 13.46 -21.61
C GLY A 36 -21.51 14.09 -21.61
N PHE A 37 -20.42 13.33 -21.84
CA PHE A 37 -19.07 13.87 -21.59
C PHE A 37 -18.10 13.79 -22.77
N MET A 38 -18.27 12.86 -23.71
CA MET A 38 -17.35 12.68 -24.84
C MET A 38 -18.06 12.47 -26.16
N ARG A 39 -17.46 12.99 -27.24
CA ARG A 39 -18.00 12.82 -28.59
C ARG A 39 -17.86 11.36 -29.07
N PRO A 40 -18.84 10.80 -29.80
CA PRO A 40 -18.78 9.42 -30.27
C PRO A 40 -17.53 9.11 -31.11
N GLU A 41 -17.02 10.08 -31.88
CA GLU A 41 -15.83 9.90 -32.72
C GLU A 41 -14.55 9.70 -31.89
N LEU A 42 -14.50 10.24 -30.67
CA LEU A 42 -13.38 10.05 -29.74
C LEU A 42 -13.44 8.69 -29.06
N LEU A 43 -14.64 8.24 -28.65
CA LEU A 43 -14.83 6.94 -28.02
C LEU A 43 -14.43 5.79 -28.96
N ASN A 44 -14.68 5.95 -30.26
CA ASN A 44 -14.29 4.98 -31.28
C ASN A 44 -12.76 4.97 -31.56
N ARG A 45 -11.97 5.87 -30.96
CA ARG A 45 -10.50 5.91 -31.06
C ARG A 45 -9.80 5.44 -29.79
N ILE A 46 -10.55 4.96 -28.80
CA ILE A 46 -10.00 4.40 -27.56
C ILE A 46 -9.95 2.88 -27.70
N ASP A 47 -8.75 2.32 -27.67
CA ASP A 47 -8.55 0.87 -27.77
C ASP A 47 -9.02 0.12 -26.52
N GLU A 48 -8.74 0.68 -25.34
CA GLU A 48 -9.09 0.08 -24.04
C GLU A 48 -9.45 1.14 -23.00
N VAL A 49 -10.46 0.82 -22.18
CA VAL A 49 -10.87 1.65 -21.02
C VAL A 49 -10.44 0.92 -19.75
N VAL A 50 -9.48 1.49 -19.03
CA VAL A 50 -9.00 0.95 -17.74
C VAL A 50 -9.73 1.66 -16.59
N VAL A 51 -10.45 0.88 -15.79
CA VAL A 51 -11.12 1.37 -14.58
C VAL A 51 -10.22 1.16 -13.37
N PHE A 52 -9.91 2.25 -12.66
CA PHE A 52 -9.15 2.18 -11.41
C PHE A 52 -10.10 2.12 -10.22
N HIS A 53 -10.02 1.05 -9.43
CA HIS A 53 -10.74 0.94 -8.16
C HIS A 53 -10.06 1.76 -7.07
N GLN A 54 -10.83 2.15 -6.05
CA GLN A 54 -10.27 2.81 -4.88
C GLN A 54 -9.30 1.87 -4.13
N LEU A 55 -8.26 2.47 -3.55
CA LEU A 55 -7.25 1.72 -2.80
C LEU A 55 -7.84 1.17 -1.50
N GLY A 56 -7.75 -0.14 -1.32
CA GLY A 56 -8.03 -0.80 -0.05
C GLY A 56 -6.92 -0.60 0.99
N ARG A 57 -7.20 -0.96 2.25
CA ARG A 57 -6.25 -0.79 3.37
C ARG A 57 -4.94 -1.56 3.15
N GLU A 58 -5.01 -2.75 2.59
CA GLU A 58 -3.84 -3.59 2.29
C GLU A 58 -2.97 -3.01 1.17
N ASN A 59 -3.60 -2.39 0.16
CA ASN A 59 -2.86 -1.67 -0.89
C ASN A 59 -2.10 -0.48 -0.30
N LEU A 60 -2.69 0.23 0.66
CA LEU A 60 -2.06 1.40 1.27
C LEU A 60 -0.80 1.04 2.05
N THR A 61 -0.81 -0.03 2.85
CA THR A 61 0.40 -0.48 3.56
C THR A 61 1.50 -0.91 2.60
N GLY A 62 1.16 -1.57 1.48
CA GLY A 62 2.12 -1.86 0.41
C GLY A 62 2.71 -0.59 -0.21
N ILE A 63 1.88 0.43 -0.46
CA ILE A 63 2.35 1.73 -0.96
C ILE A 63 3.26 2.42 0.05
N VAL A 64 2.97 2.34 1.36
CA VAL A 64 3.86 2.86 2.41
C VAL A 64 5.25 2.22 2.30
N ASP A 65 5.32 0.88 2.16
CA ASP A 65 6.61 0.19 2.03
C ASP A 65 7.39 0.63 0.78
N ILE A 66 6.72 0.81 -0.37
CA ILE A 66 7.33 1.32 -1.60
C ILE A 66 7.89 2.73 -1.39
N GLN A 67 7.12 3.63 -0.77
CA GLN A 67 7.58 5.00 -0.52
C GLN A 67 8.78 5.04 0.44
N LEU A 68 8.84 4.11 1.40
CA LEU A 68 9.95 3.98 2.34
C LEU A 68 11.23 3.43 1.71
N GLN A 69 11.18 2.77 0.55
CA GLN A 69 12.38 2.22 -0.10
C GLN A 69 13.45 3.30 -0.34
N ARG A 70 13.03 4.50 -0.77
CA ARG A 70 13.96 5.60 -1.02
C ARG A 70 14.62 6.10 0.27
N LEU A 71 13.89 6.10 1.38
CA LEU A 71 14.44 6.44 2.69
C LEU A 71 15.40 5.36 3.19
N ARG A 72 14.99 4.08 3.08
CA ARG A 72 15.83 2.92 3.43
C ARG A 72 17.16 2.93 2.67
N GLY A 73 17.15 3.23 1.37
CA GLY A 73 18.38 3.38 0.58
C GLY A 73 19.32 4.45 1.13
N ARG A 74 18.81 5.66 1.41
CA ARG A 74 19.62 6.76 1.98
C ARG A 74 20.17 6.48 3.38
N LEU A 75 19.52 5.61 4.14
CA LEU A 75 19.99 5.16 5.45
C LEU A 75 21.03 4.05 5.30
N ALA A 76 20.81 3.11 4.38
CA ALA A 76 21.76 2.05 4.08
C ALA A 76 23.11 2.60 3.57
N ASP A 77 23.09 3.68 2.77
CA ASP A 77 24.31 4.39 2.35
C ASP A 77 25.15 4.94 3.52
N ARG A 78 24.52 5.11 4.69
CA ARG A 78 25.16 5.53 5.95
C ARG A 78 25.37 4.36 6.93
N GLY A 79 25.14 3.13 6.49
CA GLY A 79 25.23 1.91 7.30
C GLY A 79 24.12 1.79 8.35
N LEU A 80 22.97 2.42 8.13
CA LEU A 80 21.80 2.36 9.02
C LEU A 80 20.68 1.53 8.37
N LEU A 81 19.96 0.76 9.19
CA LEU A 81 18.76 0.05 8.77
C LEU A 81 17.51 0.70 9.35
N LEU A 82 16.38 0.57 8.66
CA LEU A 82 15.09 1.13 9.08
C LEU A 82 13.99 0.08 9.01
N GLU A 83 13.42 -0.22 10.18
CA GLU A 83 12.31 -1.13 10.36
C GLU A 83 11.12 -0.37 10.94
N LEU A 84 9.94 -0.55 10.35
CA LEU A 84 8.69 0.02 10.88
C LEU A 84 7.81 -1.14 11.33
N SER A 85 7.23 -1.02 12.53
CA SER A 85 6.21 -1.95 13.01
C SER A 85 4.97 -1.94 12.11
N ALA A 86 4.19 -3.02 12.17
CA ALA A 86 2.91 -3.09 11.46
C ALA A 86 1.96 -1.95 11.88
N GLU A 87 1.95 -1.61 13.16
CA GLU A 87 1.16 -0.52 13.73
C GLU A 87 1.59 0.84 13.16
N SER A 88 2.90 1.08 13.03
CA SER A 88 3.42 2.29 12.40
C SER A 88 2.99 2.41 10.95
N LYS A 89 3.09 1.32 10.16
CA LYS A 89 2.67 1.32 8.76
C LYS A 89 1.16 1.56 8.62
N ALA A 90 0.37 0.91 9.47
CA ALA A 90 -1.09 1.09 9.49
C ALA A 90 -1.47 2.53 9.85
N GLN A 91 -0.78 3.14 10.82
CA GLN A 91 -1.03 4.53 11.19
C GLN A 91 -0.66 5.50 10.06
N ILE A 92 0.49 5.33 9.41
CA ILE A 92 0.87 6.15 8.25
C ILE A 92 -0.15 6.01 7.12
N ALA A 93 -0.59 4.77 6.83
CA ALA A 93 -1.61 4.50 5.83
C ALA A 93 -2.94 5.19 6.17
N SER A 94 -3.34 5.18 7.45
CA SER A 94 -4.56 5.85 7.92
C SER A 94 -4.46 7.37 7.82
N GLU A 95 -3.34 7.98 8.19
CA GLU A 95 -3.12 9.43 8.11
C GLU A 95 -2.94 9.92 6.66
N GLY A 96 -2.40 9.06 5.79
CA GLY A 96 -2.05 9.39 4.40
C GLY A 96 -3.09 9.01 3.36
N TRP A 97 -4.26 8.54 3.78
CA TRP A 97 -5.39 8.23 2.92
C TRP A 97 -6.50 9.26 3.06
N ASP A 98 -7.01 9.69 1.91
CA ASP A 98 -8.16 10.58 1.82
C ASP A 98 -9.16 10.03 0.79
N PRO A 99 -10.48 10.02 1.05
CA PRO A 99 -11.47 9.49 0.11
C PRO A 99 -11.48 10.20 -1.26
N ALA A 100 -11.20 11.50 -1.31
CA ALA A 100 -11.18 12.29 -2.53
C ALA A 100 -9.82 12.24 -3.24
N TYR A 101 -8.72 12.15 -2.48
CA TYR A 101 -7.36 12.23 -3.02
C TYR A 101 -6.59 10.89 -3.02
N GLY A 102 -7.16 9.82 -2.47
CA GLY A 102 -6.51 8.51 -2.33
C GLY A 102 -5.23 8.58 -1.48
N ALA A 103 -4.19 7.85 -1.89
CA ALA A 103 -2.90 7.81 -1.20
C ALA A 103 -1.97 9.01 -1.50
N ARG A 104 -2.45 10.07 -2.18
CA ARG A 104 -1.61 11.23 -2.52
C ARG A 104 -0.96 11.90 -1.30
N PRO A 105 -1.65 12.04 -0.14
CA PRO A 105 -1.06 12.64 1.06
C PRO A 105 0.04 11.78 1.71
N LEU A 106 0.11 10.49 1.40
CA LEU A 106 0.97 9.51 2.08
C LEU A 106 2.45 9.91 2.12
N LYS A 107 2.98 10.42 1.00
CA LYS A 107 4.37 10.89 0.92
C LYS A 107 4.65 12.01 1.92
N ARG A 108 3.71 12.95 2.08
CA ARG A 108 3.84 14.07 3.03
C ARG A 108 3.80 13.57 4.47
N VAL A 109 2.92 12.61 4.77
CA VAL A 109 2.84 11.99 6.10
C VAL A 109 4.15 11.30 6.46
N ILE A 110 4.70 10.47 5.56
CA ILE A 110 6.00 9.80 5.77
C ILE A 110 7.09 10.84 6.02
N GLN A 111 7.14 11.91 5.23
CA GLN A 111 8.14 12.96 5.41
C GLN A 111 8.02 13.63 6.78
N GLN A 112 6.81 14.03 7.19
CA GLN A 112 6.59 14.77 8.43
C GLN A 112 6.72 13.91 9.68
N ARG A 113 6.24 12.66 9.63
CA ARG A 113 6.17 11.75 10.79
C ARG A 113 7.40 10.90 10.95
N ILE A 114 8.11 10.58 9.86
CA ILE A 114 9.22 9.63 9.86
C ILE A 114 10.52 10.33 9.44
N GLU A 115 10.60 10.91 8.24
CA GLU A 115 11.87 11.44 7.73
C GLU A 115 12.39 12.63 8.56
N ASN A 116 11.54 13.61 8.87
CA ASN A 116 11.95 14.81 9.59
C ASN A 116 12.39 14.50 11.03
N PRO A 117 11.63 13.74 11.86
CA PRO A 117 12.09 13.37 13.20
C PRO A 117 13.35 12.53 13.17
N LEU A 118 13.47 11.61 12.20
CA LEU A 118 14.65 10.78 12.05
C LEU A 118 15.89 11.62 11.74
N ALA A 119 15.79 12.58 10.81
CA ALA A 119 16.87 13.49 10.48
C ALA A 119 17.34 14.29 11.71
N SER A 120 16.42 14.84 12.50
CA SER A 120 16.75 15.58 13.73
C SER A 120 17.50 14.70 14.75
N ARG A 121 17.04 13.47 14.97
CA ARG A 121 17.67 12.52 15.90
C ARG A 121 19.05 12.06 15.43
N MET A 122 19.22 11.84 14.12
CA MET A 122 20.52 11.54 13.53
C MET A 122 21.50 12.70 13.71
N LEU A 123 21.05 13.95 13.54
CA LEU A 123 21.88 15.14 13.80
C LEU A 123 22.25 15.29 15.28
N ALA A 124 21.38 14.84 16.20
CA ALA A 124 21.66 14.79 17.63
C ALA A 124 22.63 13.66 18.03
N GLY A 125 22.99 12.77 17.10
CA GLY A 125 23.90 11.64 17.35
C GLY A 125 23.23 10.44 18.03
N GLU A 126 21.89 10.33 18.01
CA GLU A 126 21.16 9.19 18.61
C GLU A 126 21.40 7.86 17.86
N PHE A 127 21.71 7.93 16.56
CA PHE A 127 21.91 6.77 15.69
C PHE A 127 23.23 6.87 14.94
N GLY A 128 23.99 5.79 14.91
CA GLY A 128 25.29 5.68 14.25
C GLY A 128 25.40 4.46 13.34
N THR A 129 26.48 4.38 12.59
CA THR A 129 26.75 3.28 11.65
C THR A 129 26.62 1.91 12.32
N GLY A 130 25.89 1.00 11.67
CA GLY A 130 25.61 -0.36 12.16
C GLY A 130 24.27 -0.49 12.90
N ASP A 131 23.60 0.63 13.21
CA ASP A 131 22.36 0.60 13.97
C ASP A 131 21.16 0.22 13.12
N THR A 132 20.23 -0.53 13.72
CA THR A 132 18.88 -0.71 13.18
C THR A 132 17.92 0.21 13.93
N ILE A 133 17.29 1.10 13.18
CA ILE A 133 16.31 2.05 13.70
C ILE A 133 14.94 1.38 13.59
N ARG A 134 14.37 1.01 14.73
CA ARG A 134 13.01 0.49 14.81
C ARG A 134 12.06 1.64 15.12
N VAL A 135 11.03 1.78 14.32
CA VAL A 135 9.97 2.77 14.50
C VAL A 135 8.69 2.06 14.88
N ASP A 136 8.11 2.47 16.00
CA ASP A 136 6.83 1.96 16.51
C ASP A 136 5.81 3.08 16.71
N TYR A 137 4.52 2.73 16.81
CA TYR A 137 3.44 3.68 17.04
C TYR A 137 2.72 3.37 18.35
N GLN A 138 3.01 4.16 19.39
CA GLN A 138 2.43 3.96 20.73
C GLN A 138 1.10 4.70 20.90
N GLY A 139 0.19 4.56 19.93
CA GLY A 139 -1.18 5.11 19.96
C GLY A 139 -1.31 6.63 19.87
N LYS A 140 -0.26 7.38 20.21
CA LYS A 140 -0.21 8.86 20.17
C LYS A 140 0.93 9.41 19.33
N SER A 141 2.05 8.71 19.28
CA SER A 141 3.27 9.19 18.63
C SER A 141 4.11 8.05 18.09
N PHE A 142 4.87 8.37 17.04
CA PHE A 142 5.94 7.50 16.54
C PHE A 142 7.14 7.57 17.49
N VAL A 143 7.59 6.41 17.94
CA VAL A 143 8.75 6.23 18.80
C VAL A 143 9.86 5.58 17.98
N PHE A 144 11.09 6.06 18.18
CA PHE A 144 12.26 5.62 17.44
C PHE A 144 13.23 5.00 18.44
N GLU A 145 13.55 3.73 18.24
CA GLU A 145 14.40 2.95 19.14
C GLU A 145 15.56 2.35 18.36
N LYS A 146 16.72 2.30 19.00
CA LYS A 146 17.89 1.61 18.48
C LYS A 146 17.78 0.13 18.84
N HIS A 147 17.68 -0.71 17.84
CA HIS A 147 17.84 -2.15 18.00
C HIS A 147 19.26 -2.52 17.60
N ALA A 148 19.94 -3.28 18.47
CA ALA A 148 21.18 -3.95 18.07
C ALA A 148 20.84 -4.89 16.92
N ALA A 149 21.62 -4.83 15.83
CA ALA A 149 21.50 -5.78 14.75
C ALA A 149 21.58 -7.18 15.35
N VAL A 150 20.52 -7.97 15.20
CA VAL A 150 20.61 -9.41 15.44
C VAL A 150 21.58 -9.89 14.36
N GLY A 151 22.82 -10.15 14.78
CA GLY A 151 23.90 -10.58 13.88
C GLY A 151 23.42 -11.75 13.03
N LEU A 152 23.65 -11.63 11.73
CA LEU A 152 23.79 -12.79 10.85
C LEU A 152 25.22 -13.31 10.96
#